data_AF-A0A941GQM4-F1
#
_entry.id   AF-A0A941GQM4-F1
#
_cell.length_a   1.000
_cell.length_b   1.000
_cell.length_c   1.000
_cell.angle_alpha   90.00
_cell.angle_beta   90.00
_cell.angle_gamma   90.00
#
_symmetry.space_group_name_H-M   'P 1'
#
loop_
_entity.id
_entity.type
_entity.pdbx_description
1 polymer ?
#
loop_
_entity_poly.entity_id
_entity_poly.type
_entity_poly.pdbx_seq_one_letter_code
_entity_poly.pdbx_strand_id
1 'polypeptide(L)'
;MEIFLFKSNPTTWKLCRMNLAISSIEGNLGKNNADTFHNDQHKDLKADFILANPPFNMSDWGGDRLREDVRWRYGVPATGNANYAWIQQIIYHLAPNGVAGFVLANGSMSSNTSGEGDIRKALIEADLVDCMVALPYKNITKLKYQLVCGF
;
A
#
# COMPACT_ATOMS: atom_id res chain seq x y z
N MET A 1 8.53 16.84 10.57
CA MET A 1 7.87 15.88 9.66
C MET A 1 8.93 14.88 9.24
N GLU A 2 8.79 13.63 9.63
CA GLU A 2 9.72 12.56 9.23
C GLU A 2 9.13 11.81 8.03
N ILE A 3 9.96 11.52 7.03
CA ILE A 3 9.52 10.81 5.83
C ILE A 3 10.10 9.41 5.85
N PHE A 4 9.24 8.42 5.74
CA PHE A 4 9.62 7.01 5.63
C PHE A 4 9.24 6.50 4.24
N LEU A 5 10.17 5.82 3.56
CA LEU A 5 9.90 5.25 2.24
C LEU A 5 10.25 3.76 2.18
N PHE A 6 9.51 3.07 1.32
CA PHE A 6 9.65 1.67 1.02
C PHE A 6 10.02 1.50 -0.45
N LYS A 7 11.14 0.83 -0.74
CA LYS A 7 11.51 0.51 -2.13
C LYS A 7 12.36 -0.75 -2.23
N SER A 8 11.90 -1.70 -3.04
CA SER A 8 12.60 -2.97 -3.29
C SER A 8 13.64 -2.90 -4.40
N ASN A 9 13.38 -2.14 -5.47
CA ASN A 9 14.30 -2.02 -6.59
C ASN A 9 15.54 -1.19 -6.22
N PRO A 10 16.77 -1.74 -6.34
CA PRO A 10 17.99 -1.07 -5.88
C PRO A 10 18.29 0.23 -6.64
N THR A 11 18.08 0.25 -7.94
CA THR A 11 18.30 1.45 -8.77
C THR A 11 17.33 2.55 -8.38
N THR A 12 16.05 2.21 -8.22
CA THR A 12 15.01 3.18 -7.84
C THR A 12 15.22 3.69 -6.41
N TRP A 13 15.70 2.84 -5.49
CA TRP A 13 16.04 3.25 -4.12
C TRP A 13 17.15 4.30 -4.11
N LYS A 14 18.20 4.10 -4.92
CA LYS A 14 19.29 5.08 -5.09
C LYS A 14 18.79 6.39 -5.70
N LEU A 15 17.96 6.31 -6.74
CA LEU A 15 17.34 7.50 -7.35
C LEU A 15 16.47 8.27 -6.35
N CYS A 16 15.72 7.56 -5.51
CA CYS A 16 14.92 8.18 -4.44
C CYS A 16 15.80 8.91 -3.42
N ARG A 17 16.90 8.29 -2.97
CA ARG A 17 17.89 8.95 -2.09
C ARG A 17 18.47 10.21 -2.72
N MET A 18 18.81 10.16 -4.00
CA MET A 18 19.30 11.32 -4.74
C MET A 18 18.24 12.41 -4.82
N ASN A 19 16.98 12.06 -5.11
CA ASN A 19 15.88 13.01 -5.23
C ASN A 19 15.60 13.75 -3.91
N LEU A 20 15.63 13.03 -2.79
CA LEU A 20 15.50 13.60 -1.45
C LEU A 20 16.66 14.57 -1.14
N ALA A 21 17.90 14.15 -1.44
CA ALA A 21 19.08 14.99 -1.25
C ALA A 21 19.02 16.28 -2.07
N ILE A 22 18.62 16.21 -3.35
CA ILE A 22 18.45 17.39 -4.23
C ILE A 22 17.36 18.32 -3.68
N SER A 23 16.29 17.75 -3.13
CA SER A 23 15.17 18.51 -2.58
C SER A 23 15.44 19.06 -1.17
N SER A 24 16.62 18.78 -0.59
CA SER A 24 16.95 19.10 0.81
C SER A 24 15.93 18.55 1.81
N ILE A 25 15.42 17.34 1.54
CA ILE A 25 14.45 16.64 2.38
C ILE A 25 15.17 15.45 3.03
N GLU A 26 15.10 15.35 4.35
CA GLU A 26 15.56 14.17 5.06
C GLU A 26 14.49 13.07 5.00
N GLY A 27 14.94 11.83 4.75
CA GLY A 27 14.05 10.68 4.69
C GLY A 27 14.74 9.38 5.06
N ASN A 28 14.00 8.51 5.74
CA ASN A 28 14.42 7.18 6.12
C ASN A 28 13.88 6.15 5.11
N LEU A 29 14.76 5.60 4.26
CA LEU A 29 14.41 4.56 3.28
C LEU A 29 14.75 3.15 3.75
N GLY A 30 14.99 2.95 5.05
CA GLY A 30 15.52 1.71 5.60
C GLY A 30 17.03 1.58 5.40
N LYS A 31 17.57 0.42 5.82
CA LYS A 31 19.02 0.13 5.73
C LYS A 31 19.48 -0.09 4.29
N ASN A 32 18.60 -0.68 3.47
CA ASN A 32 18.83 -1.01 2.07
C ASN A 32 17.49 -1.16 1.34
N ASN A 33 17.55 -1.30 0.02
CA ASN A 33 16.38 -1.66 -0.76
C ASN A 33 15.87 -3.06 -0.35
N ALA A 34 14.57 -3.17 -0.10
CA ALA A 34 13.96 -4.38 0.43
C ALA A 34 12.52 -4.55 -0.04
N ASP A 35 12.08 -5.81 -0.14
CA ASP A 35 10.69 -6.13 -0.40
C ASP A 35 9.81 -5.75 0.79
N THR A 36 8.71 -5.03 0.52
CA THR A 36 7.85 -4.48 1.57
C THR A 36 7.08 -5.56 2.32
N PHE A 37 6.75 -6.68 1.66
CA PHE A 37 6.03 -7.76 2.32
C PHE A 37 6.97 -8.66 3.12
N HIS A 38 8.09 -9.06 2.53
CA HIS A 38 8.97 -10.09 3.11
C HIS A 38 10.11 -9.53 3.96
N ASN A 39 10.51 -8.27 3.77
CA ASN A 39 11.58 -7.63 4.53
C ASN A 39 11.26 -6.15 4.83
N ASP A 40 10.18 -5.96 5.57
CA ASP A 40 9.76 -4.66 6.06
C ASP A 40 10.88 -3.98 6.88
N GLN A 41 11.30 -2.81 6.40
CA GLN A 41 12.36 -2.00 7.01
C GLN A 41 11.86 -1.12 8.17
N HIS A 42 10.53 -1.01 8.34
CA HIS A 42 9.87 -0.07 9.24
C HIS A 42 8.76 -0.77 10.06
N LYS A 43 9.03 -1.98 10.56
CA LYS A 43 8.03 -2.89 11.19
C LYS A 43 7.15 -2.25 12.28
N ASP A 44 7.73 -1.37 13.09
CA ASP A 44 7.05 -0.74 14.22
C ASP A 44 6.49 0.65 13.88
N LEU A 45 6.68 1.12 12.64
CA LEU A 45 6.22 2.44 12.21
C LEU A 45 4.69 2.49 12.20
N LYS A 46 4.15 3.49 12.90
CA LYS A 46 2.76 3.95 12.79
C LYS A 46 2.79 5.39 12.31
N ALA A 47 2.50 5.59 11.03
CA ALA A 47 2.53 6.90 10.39
C ALA A 47 1.18 7.60 10.51
N ASP A 48 1.22 8.91 10.74
CA ASP A 48 0.03 9.77 10.71
C ASP A 48 -0.49 9.95 9.28
N PHE A 49 0.40 9.92 8.28
CA PHE A 49 0.05 10.07 6.88
C PHE A 49 0.77 9.04 6.01
N ILE A 50 0.02 8.36 5.15
CA ILE A 50 0.60 7.42 4.17
C ILE A 50 0.13 7.80 2.78
N LEU A 51 1.08 7.99 1.86
CA LEU A 51 0.79 8.18 0.44
C LEU A 51 1.45 7.08 -0.37
N ALA A 52 0.67 6.34 -1.15
CA ALA A 52 1.20 5.20 -1.91
C ALA A 52 0.63 5.06 -3.31
N ASN A 53 1.49 4.63 -4.24
CA ASN A 53 1.09 4.16 -5.56
C ASN A 53 1.72 2.78 -5.79
N PRO A 54 1.19 1.73 -5.14
CA PRO A 54 1.74 0.39 -5.25
C PRO A 54 1.60 -0.17 -6.68
N PRO A 55 2.44 -1.14 -7.08
CA PRO A 55 2.30 -1.82 -8.36
C PRO A 55 0.97 -2.59 -8.42
N PHE A 56 0.24 -2.43 -9.51
CA PHE A 56 -1.09 -3.03 -9.67
C PHE A 56 -1.04 -4.48 -10.12
N ASN A 57 -1.98 -5.27 -9.62
CA ASN A 57 -2.24 -6.64 -10.05
C ASN A 57 -0.97 -7.52 -10.03
N MET A 58 -0.08 -7.26 -9.06
CA MET A 58 1.14 -8.05 -8.87
C MET A 58 0.77 -9.45 -8.42
N SER A 59 1.12 -10.46 -9.22
CA SER A 59 0.77 -11.86 -8.96
C SER A 59 1.92 -12.65 -8.33
N ASP A 60 3.15 -12.18 -8.44
CA ASP A 60 4.38 -12.83 -7.98
C ASP A 60 4.93 -12.23 -6.68
N TRP A 61 4.05 -11.67 -5.83
CA TRP A 61 4.42 -11.04 -4.56
C TRP A 61 4.74 -12.03 -3.43
N GLY A 62 4.62 -13.33 -3.68
CA GLY A 62 4.98 -14.39 -2.73
C GLY A 62 3.99 -14.60 -1.58
N GLY A 63 2.70 -14.33 -1.82
CA GLY A 63 1.63 -14.41 -0.82
C GLY A 63 1.43 -15.79 -0.18
N ASP A 64 1.84 -16.87 -0.84
CA ASP A 64 1.78 -18.24 -0.28
C ASP A 64 2.61 -18.39 1.00
N ARG A 65 3.69 -17.62 1.16
CA ARG A 65 4.54 -17.66 2.35
C ARG A 65 4.02 -16.79 3.50
N LEU A 66 2.96 -16.02 3.26
CA LEU A 66 2.45 -15.02 4.18
C LEU A 66 1.03 -15.34 4.64
N ARG A 67 0.51 -16.57 4.48
CA ARG A 67 -0.91 -16.87 4.77
C ARG A 67 -1.34 -16.55 6.22
N GLU A 68 -0.41 -16.63 7.17
CA GLU A 68 -0.65 -16.38 8.61
C GLU A 68 -0.08 -15.03 9.09
N ASP A 69 0.24 -14.13 8.17
CA ASP A 69 0.82 -12.84 8.52
C ASP A 69 -0.16 -11.98 9.32
N VAL A 70 0.35 -11.35 10.39
CA VAL A 70 -0.42 -10.50 11.32
C VAL A 70 -1.11 -9.32 10.64
N ARG A 71 -0.66 -8.94 9.45
CA ARG A 71 -1.26 -7.86 8.66
C ARG A 71 -2.64 -8.20 8.11
N TRP A 72 -2.98 -9.49 7.96
CA TRP A 72 -4.22 -9.94 7.30
C TRP A 72 -5.44 -9.97 8.22
N ARG A 73 -5.67 -8.88 8.95
CA ARG A 73 -6.77 -8.77 9.93
C ARG A 73 -8.16 -8.84 9.31
N TYR A 74 -8.30 -8.44 8.04
CA TYR A 74 -9.59 -8.35 7.35
C TYR A 74 -9.79 -9.49 6.33
N GLY A 75 -8.94 -10.52 6.39
CA GLY A 75 -8.96 -11.67 5.51
C GLY A 75 -7.66 -11.81 4.72
N VAL A 76 -7.31 -13.04 4.38
CA VAL A 76 -6.02 -13.35 3.76
C VAL A 76 -6.06 -13.01 2.26
N PRO A 77 -5.19 -12.11 1.77
CA PRO A 77 -5.21 -11.66 0.37
C PRO A 77 -5.01 -12.80 -0.64
N ALA A 78 -5.49 -12.60 -1.87
CA ALA A 78 -5.26 -13.52 -2.97
C ALA A 78 -3.76 -13.62 -3.33
N THR A 79 -3.24 -14.83 -3.45
CA THR A 79 -1.82 -15.02 -3.79
C THR A 79 -1.50 -14.57 -5.21
N GLY A 80 -2.47 -14.62 -6.13
CA GLY A 80 -2.35 -14.10 -7.49
C GLY A 80 -2.59 -12.59 -7.66
N ASN A 81 -2.92 -11.83 -6.59
CA ASN A 81 -3.11 -10.37 -6.69
C ASN A 81 -2.81 -9.64 -5.37
N ALA A 82 -1.74 -8.85 -5.35
CA ALA A 82 -1.29 -8.10 -4.17
C ALA A 82 -2.15 -6.87 -3.82
N ASN A 83 -3.17 -6.49 -4.59
CA ASN A 83 -3.90 -5.24 -4.36
C ASN A 83 -4.43 -5.11 -2.91
N TYR A 84 -5.13 -6.13 -2.41
CA TYR A 84 -5.63 -6.13 -1.02
C TYR A 84 -4.54 -6.42 0.02
N ALA A 85 -3.41 -6.99 -0.39
CA ALA A 85 -2.23 -7.09 0.47
C ALA A 85 -1.63 -5.71 0.73
N TRP A 86 -1.56 -4.84 -0.29
CA TRP A 86 -1.11 -3.45 -0.13
C TRP A 86 -2.02 -2.63 0.77
N ILE A 87 -3.35 -2.78 0.63
CA ILE A 87 -4.31 -2.09 1.51
C ILE A 87 -4.06 -2.45 2.98
N GLN A 88 -3.99 -3.75 3.27
CA GLN A 88 -3.79 -4.22 4.64
C GLN A 88 -2.39 -3.89 5.19
N GLN A 89 -1.35 -3.86 4.34
CA GLN A 89 -0.03 -3.34 4.70
C GLN A 89 -0.09 -1.86 5.11
N ILE A 90 -0.81 -1.03 4.34
CA ILE A 90 -0.98 0.40 4.63
C ILE A 90 -1.72 0.59 5.95
N ILE A 91 -2.84 -0.13 6.15
CA ILE A 91 -3.60 -0.09 7.41
C ILE A 91 -2.75 -0.54 8.59
N TYR A 92 -1.91 -1.58 8.41
CA TYR A 92 -1.02 -2.04 9.46
C TYR A 92 -0.03 -0.95 9.89
N HIS A 93 0.47 -0.11 9.00
CA HIS A 93 1.38 1.00 9.36
C HIS A 93 0.67 2.33 9.65
N LEU A 94 -0.66 2.38 9.62
CA LEU A 94 -1.39 3.60 9.91
C LEU A 94 -1.55 3.77 11.42
N ALA A 95 -1.30 4.99 11.91
CA ALA A 95 -1.64 5.34 13.29
C ALA A 95 -3.18 5.32 13.50
N PRO A 96 -3.68 5.18 14.73
CA PRO A 96 -5.13 5.13 15.00
C PRO A 96 -5.94 6.31 14.45
N ASN A 97 -5.34 7.51 14.37
CA ASN A 97 -5.96 8.72 13.80
C ASN A 97 -5.23 9.18 12.52
N GLY A 98 -4.64 8.22 11.81
CA GLY A 98 -3.87 8.49 10.61
C GLY A 98 -4.73 8.51 9.36
N VAL A 99 -4.24 9.19 8.32
CA VAL A 99 -4.89 9.26 7.00
C VAL A 99 -3.96 8.68 5.93
N ALA A 100 -4.43 7.67 5.21
CA ALA A 100 -3.77 7.08 4.07
C ALA A 100 -4.49 7.44 2.76
N GLY A 101 -3.74 7.92 1.77
CA GLY A 101 -4.21 8.10 0.40
C GLY A 101 -3.41 7.24 -0.56
N PHE A 102 -4.06 6.34 -1.30
CA PHE A 102 -3.33 5.50 -2.24
C PHE A 102 -4.13 5.15 -3.49
N VAL A 103 -3.40 4.77 -4.54
CA VAL A 103 -4.00 4.48 -5.84
C VAL A 103 -4.06 2.99 -6.10
N LEU A 104 -5.18 2.50 -6.65
CA LEU A 104 -5.35 1.10 -7.06
C LEU A 104 -6.02 0.97 -8.44
N ALA A 105 -5.90 -0.23 -9.03
CA ALA A 105 -6.55 -0.59 -10.28
C ALA A 105 -8.07 -0.80 -10.12
N ASN A 106 -8.85 -0.52 -11.17
CA ASN A 106 -10.33 -0.61 -11.19
C ASN A 106 -10.89 -1.89 -10.61
N GLY A 107 -10.28 -3.02 -10.96
CA GLY A 107 -10.75 -4.34 -10.55
C GLY A 107 -10.91 -4.45 -9.03
N SER A 108 -10.06 -3.75 -8.27
CA SER A 108 -10.10 -3.78 -6.80
C SER A 108 -11.42 -3.29 -6.21
N MET A 109 -12.21 -2.45 -6.89
CA MET A 109 -13.44 -1.89 -6.32
C MET A 109 -14.67 -2.79 -6.47
N SER A 110 -14.72 -3.57 -7.55
CA SER A 110 -15.93 -4.32 -7.93
C SER A 110 -15.69 -5.81 -8.12
N SER A 111 -14.42 -6.25 -8.13
CA SER A 111 -14.13 -7.65 -8.31
C SER A 111 -14.55 -8.44 -7.08
N ASN A 112 -15.16 -9.61 -7.34
CA ASN A 112 -15.44 -10.64 -6.36
C ASN A 112 -14.53 -11.86 -6.56
N THR A 113 -13.54 -11.76 -7.44
CA THR A 113 -12.57 -12.84 -7.65
C THR A 113 -11.71 -13.02 -6.40
N SER A 114 -11.37 -14.27 -6.10
CA SER A 114 -10.30 -14.59 -5.15
C SER A 114 -10.51 -14.02 -3.72
N GLY A 115 -11.76 -13.88 -3.26
CA GLY A 115 -12.07 -13.41 -1.91
C GLY A 115 -11.94 -11.89 -1.69
N GLU A 116 -11.67 -11.10 -2.75
CA GLU A 116 -11.54 -9.65 -2.65
C GLU A 116 -12.83 -8.97 -2.14
N GLY A 117 -13.99 -9.55 -2.46
CA GLY A 117 -15.28 -9.05 -1.99
C GLY A 117 -15.46 -9.13 -0.47
N ASP A 118 -14.97 -10.21 0.15
CA ASP A 118 -15.09 -10.42 1.60
C ASP A 118 -14.16 -9.47 2.36
N ILE A 119 -12.92 -9.29 1.87
CA ILE A 119 -11.98 -8.32 2.46
C ILE A 119 -12.54 -6.90 2.31
N ARG A 120 -13.09 -6.54 1.15
CA ARG A 120 -13.73 -5.23 0.94
C ARG A 120 -14.87 -4.98 1.91
N LYS A 121 -15.75 -5.98 2.08
CA LYS A 121 -16.85 -5.90 3.03
C LYS A 121 -16.33 -5.70 4.46
N ALA A 122 -15.34 -6.49 4.89
CA ALA A 122 -14.75 -6.38 6.22
C ALA A 122 -14.09 -5.00 6.47
N LEU A 123 -13.45 -4.42 5.45
CA LEU A 123 -12.86 -3.07 5.55
C LEU A 123 -13.94 -1.99 5.75
N ILE A 124 -15.08 -2.10 5.04
CA ILE A 124 -16.22 -1.19 5.16
C ILE A 124 -16.93 -1.37 6.51
N GLU A 125 -17.14 -2.60 6.95
CA GLU A 125 -17.78 -2.89 8.24
C GLU A 125 -16.92 -2.46 9.44
N ALA A 126 -15.60 -2.40 9.25
CA ALA A 126 -14.66 -1.83 10.20
C ALA A 126 -14.52 -0.30 10.08
N ASP A 127 -15.33 0.34 9.22
CA ASP A 127 -15.39 1.79 8.98
C ASP A 127 -14.10 2.39 8.37
N LEU A 128 -13.18 1.56 7.86
CA LEU A 128 -11.81 1.99 7.47
C LEU A 128 -11.73 2.74 6.13
N VAL A 129 -12.86 2.92 5.46
CA VAL A 129 -12.94 3.53 4.13
C VAL A 129 -13.80 4.78 4.23
N ASP A 130 -13.15 5.94 4.10
CA ASP A 130 -13.81 7.25 4.19
C ASP A 130 -14.23 7.75 2.80
N CYS A 131 -13.30 7.76 1.83
CA CYS A 131 -13.58 8.29 0.49
C CYS A 131 -12.99 7.44 -0.63
N MET A 132 -13.78 7.27 -1.70
CA MET A 132 -13.36 6.68 -2.97
C MET A 132 -13.47 7.69 -4.10
N VAL A 133 -12.36 8.00 -4.76
CA VAL A 133 -12.32 8.97 -5.86
C VAL A 133 -12.03 8.28 -7.19
N ALA A 134 -12.92 8.48 -8.17
CA ALA A 134 -12.75 8.02 -9.54
C ALA A 134 -11.95 9.01 -10.40
N LEU A 135 -10.82 8.56 -10.95
CA LEU A 135 -9.99 9.37 -11.85
C LEU A 135 -10.40 9.16 -13.32
N PRO A 136 -10.42 10.23 -14.14
CA PRO A 136 -10.79 10.16 -15.55
C PRO A 136 -9.74 9.41 -16.39
N TYR A 137 -10.19 8.77 -17.48
CA TYR A 137 -9.39 7.87 -18.33
C TYR A 137 -8.15 8.50 -19.01
N LYS A 138 -8.02 9.84 -19.02
CA LYS A 138 -7.21 10.56 -20.02
C LYS A 138 -5.88 11.13 -19.53
N ASN A 139 -5.32 10.68 -18.39
CA ASN A 139 -4.04 11.16 -17.88
C ASN A 139 -2.94 10.08 -17.87
N ILE A 140 -1.68 10.55 -17.91
CA ILE A 140 -0.40 9.91 -18.31
C ILE A 140 0.01 8.63 -17.54
N THR A 141 -0.76 8.23 -16.55
CA THR A 141 -0.51 7.01 -15.80
C THR A 141 -1.77 6.16 -15.92
N LYS A 142 -1.63 4.85 -16.09
CA LYS A 142 -2.76 3.91 -16.13
C LYS A 142 -3.44 3.80 -14.74
N LEU A 143 -3.76 4.93 -14.11
CA LEU A 143 -4.29 5.09 -12.76
C LEU A 143 -5.75 5.49 -12.85
N LYS A 144 -6.57 4.92 -11.97
CA LYS A 144 -8.00 5.17 -12.04
C LYS A 144 -8.69 5.44 -10.71
N TYR A 145 -8.09 5.26 -9.54
CA TYR A 145 -8.76 5.62 -8.28
C TYR A 145 -7.80 5.99 -7.16
N GLN A 146 -8.17 6.96 -6.32
CA GLN A 146 -7.53 7.23 -5.03
C GLN A 146 -8.49 6.75 -3.94
N LEU A 147 -8.07 5.78 -3.12
CA LEU A 147 -8.74 5.45 -1.86
C LEU A 147 -8.11 6.31 -0.78
N VAL A 148 -8.96 7.04 -0.05
CA VAL A 148 -8.56 7.72 1.18
C VAL A 148 -9.17 6.95 2.34
N CYS A 149 -8.32 6.35 3.16
CA CYS A 149 -8.66 5.77 4.45
C CYS A 149 -8.25 6.77 5.52
N GLY A 150 -9.15 7.26 6.36
CA GLY A 150 -8.79 8.19 7.44
C GLY A 150 -9.82 8.16 8.57
N PHE A 151 -9.34 8.28 9.81
CA PHE A 151 -10.13 8.51 11.02
C PHE A 151 -9.52 9.65 11.83
#